data_AF-A0A1I0U575-F1
#
_entry.id   AF-A0A1I0U575-F1
#
_cell.length_a   1.000
_cell.length_b   1.000
_cell.length_c   1.000
_cell.angle_alpha   90.00
_cell.angle_beta   90.00
_cell.angle_gamma   90.00
#
_symmetry.space_group_name_H-M   'P 1'
#
loop_
_entity.id
_entity.type
_entity.pdbx_description
1 polymer ?
#
loop_
_entity_poly.entity_id
_entity_poly.type
_entity_poly.pdbx_seq_one_letter_code
_entity_poly.pdbx_strand_id
1 'polypeptide(L)'
;MPPSSDRFEKKRSSREPSGKKPGGQEGHEGTTLRQVEHPHHRVVHRVHKCQGCGASLRDVKPFKVDVRQVFDLPPVSIEVTQHEREVKSCPHCQCVQQAEFPPHVTNHVQYGPRLTALVVYLHHIQLIPYKRLSDTIEALYQHSVSTGTLANMVKRGRE
;
A
#
# COMPACT_ATOMS: atom_id res chain seq x y z
N MET A 1 -11.75 -48.64 -10.27
CA MET A 1 -12.20 -47.22 -10.25
C MET A 1 -10.98 -46.33 -10.40
N PRO A 2 -11.02 -45.26 -11.23
CA PRO A 2 -9.88 -44.37 -11.41
C PRO A 2 -9.68 -43.46 -10.19
N PRO A 3 -8.45 -43.04 -9.87
CA PRO A 3 -8.10 -42.24 -8.70
C PRO A 3 -8.57 -40.78 -8.77
N SER A 4 -9.40 -40.43 -9.77
CA SER A 4 -9.90 -39.08 -10.02
C SER A 4 -11.36 -38.89 -9.56
N SER A 5 -11.82 -39.72 -8.63
CA SER A 5 -13.16 -39.64 -8.03
C SER A 5 -13.11 -39.27 -6.55
N ASP A 6 -12.10 -38.49 -6.15
CA ASP A 6 -12.08 -37.84 -4.85
C ASP A 6 -13.18 -36.77 -4.81
N ARG A 7 -14.36 -37.18 -4.34
CA ARG A 7 -15.34 -36.25 -3.82
C ARG A 7 -14.66 -35.55 -2.65
N PHE A 8 -14.26 -34.29 -2.84
CA PHE A 8 -13.74 -33.45 -1.76
C PHE A 8 -14.84 -33.26 -0.72
N GLU A 9 -14.97 -34.20 0.22
CA GLU A 9 -15.77 -34.00 1.41
C GLU A 9 -15.19 -32.79 2.14
N LYS A 10 -16.01 -31.76 2.34
CA LYS A 10 -15.66 -30.63 3.19
C LYS A 10 -15.31 -31.19 4.57
N LYS A 11 -14.02 -31.21 4.90
CA LYS A 11 -13.55 -31.56 6.25
C LYS A 11 -14.25 -30.63 7.24
N ARG A 12 -15.10 -31.21 8.10
CA ARG A 12 -15.72 -30.45 9.20
C ARG A 12 -14.60 -30.03 10.14
N SER A 13 -14.60 -28.76 10.52
CA SER A 13 -13.68 -28.23 11.52
C SER A 13 -13.77 -29.09 12.78
N SER A 14 -12.65 -29.65 13.24
CA SER A 14 -12.55 -30.31 14.55
C SER A 14 -12.50 -29.33 15.70
N ARG A 15 -12.41 -28.02 15.43
CA ARG A 15 -12.44 -26.98 16.45
C ARG A 15 -13.85 -26.86 17.02
N GLU A 16 -13.94 -26.96 18.34
CA GLU A 16 -15.13 -26.56 19.07
C GLU A 16 -15.35 -25.04 18.89
N PRO A 17 -16.60 -24.59 18.70
CA PRO A 17 -16.91 -23.17 18.70
C PRO A 17 -16.49 -22.56 20.03
N SER A 18 -15.67 -21.51 20.01
CA SER A 18 -15.14 -20.93 21.25
C SER A 18 -16.21 -20.30 22.15
N GLY A 19 -17.44 -20.13 21.65
CA GLY A 19 -18.54 -19.44 22.35
C GLY A 19 -18.29 -17.94 22.59
N LYS A 20 -17.09 -17.45 22.29
CA LYS A 20 -16.70 -16.05 22.49
C LYS A 20 -17.30 -15.20 21.39
N LYS A 21 -17.98 -14.12 21.78
CA LYS A 21 -18.43 -13.09 20.85
C LYS A 21 -17.21 -12.42 20.21
N PRO A 22 -17.27 -12.04 18.92
CA PRO A 22 -16.26 -11.18 18.31
C PRO A 22 -16.15 -9.87 19.09
N GLY A 23 -14.95 -9.51 19.54
CA GLY A 23 -14.69 -8.29 20.31
C GLY A 23 -13.78 -8.51 21.51
N GLY A 24 -13.51 -7.43 22.25
CA GLY A 24 -12.80 -7.50 23.53
C GLY A 24 -13.58 -8.35 24.52
N GLN A 25 -12.86 -9.09 25.37
CA GLN A 25 -13.47 -9.83 26.47
C GLN A 25 -14.12 -8.84 27.45
N GLU A 26 -15.14 -9.28 28.18
CA GLU A 26 -15.73 -8.48 29.25
C GLU A 26 -14.63 -8.08 30.26
N GLY A 27 -14.47 -6.77 30.48
CA GLY A 27 -13.41 -6.20 31.33
C GLY A 27 -12.11 -5.80 30.60
N HIS A 28 -11.98 -6.04 29.29
CA HIS A 28 -10.83 -5.55 28.52
C HIS A 28 -10.92 -4.03 28.31
N GLU A 29 -9.86 -3.29 28.69
CA GLU A 29 -9.76 -1.86 28.40
C GLU A 29 -9.71 -1.65 26.88
N GLY A 30 -10.71 -0.95 26.35
CA GLY A 30 -10.74 -0.60 24.94
C GLY A 30 -9.71 0.49 24.64
N THR A 31 -8.87 0.28 23.63
CA THR A 31 -8.04 1.36 23.08
C THR A 31 -8.84 2.11 22.02
N THR A 32 -9.39 3.26 22.37
CA THR A 32 -10.05 4.16 21.40
C THR A 32 -9.00 4.88 20.54
N LEU A 33 -9.27 5.01 19.24
CA LEU A 33 -8.46 5.83 18.33
C LEU A 33 -8.42 7.28 18.84
N ARG A 34 -7.21 7.81 19.07
CA ARG A 34 -6.99 9.15 19.61
C ARG A 34 -6.57 10.13 18.52
N GLN A 35 -6.90 11.41 18.72
CA GLN A 35 -6.37 12.47 17.88
C GLN A 35 -4.85 12.57 18.04
N VAL A 36 -4.15 12.83 16.94
CA VAL A 36 -2.71 13.14 16.94
C VAL A 36 -2.47 14.63 17.01
N GLU A 37 -1.39 15.03 17.67
CA GLU A 37 -1.01 16.45 17.76
C GLU A 37 -0.54 17.00 16.40
N HIS A 38 0.14 16.18 15.61
CA HIS A 38 0.73 16.57 14.32
C HIS A 38 0.14 15.74 13.16
N PRO A 39 -1.03 16.15 12.61
CA PRO A 39 -1.59 15.47 11.44
C PRO A 39 -0.75 15.76 10.17
N HIS A 40 -0.70 14.80 9.25
CA HIS A 40 0.02 14.94 7.97
C HIS A 40 -0.48 16.14 7.13
N HIS A 41 -1.78 16.43 7.20
CA HIS A 41 -2.41 17.54 6.49
C HIS A 41 -3.42 18.25 7.40
N ARG A 42 -3.55 19.57 7.25
CA ARG A 42 -4.54 20.39 7.96
C ARG A 42 -5.38 21.19 6.97
N VAL A 43 -6.68 20.94 6.97
CA VAL A 43 -7.65 21.68 6.18
C VAL A 43 -8.46 22.58 7.10
N VAL A 44 -8.49 23.88 6.84
CA VAL A 44 -9.24 24.86 7.63
C VAL A 44 -10.47 25.29 6.84
N HIS A 45 -11.66 24.90 7.30
CA HIS A 45 -12.92 25.34 6.72
C HIS A 45 -13.29 26.72 7.28
N ARG A 46 -13.12 27.78 6.49
CA ARG A 46 -13.36 29.16 6.91
C ARG A 46 -14.83 29.56 6.70
N VAL A 47 -15.40 30.25 7.68
CA VAL A 47 -16.70 30.89 7.53
C VAL A 47 -16.50 32.27 6.92
N HIS A 48 -17.08 32.50 5.73
CA HIS A 48 -16.88 33.77 5.02
C HIS A 48 -18.06 34.73 5.15
N LYS A 49 -19.27 34.24 5.43
CA LYS A 49 -20.48 35.03 5.52
C LYS A 49 -21.38 34.52 6.64
N CYS A 50 -22.05 35.44 7.31
CA CYS A 50 -23.12 35.12 8.24
C CYS A 50 -24.34 34.59 7.46
N GLN A 51 -24.86 33.42 7.85
CA GLN A 51 -26.05 32.84 7.22
C GLN A 51 -27.35 33.60 7.56
N GLY A 52 -27.37 34.34 8.68
CA GLY A 52 -28.56 35.11 9.10
C GLY A 52 -28.69 36.47 8.41
N CYS A 53 -27.63 37.28 8.42
CA CYS A 53 -27.66 38.65 7.88
C CYS A 53 -26.80 38.88 6.63
N GLY A 54 -26.06 37.87 6.16
CA GLY A 54 -25.22 37.97 4.97
C GLY A 54 -23.90 38.75 5.14
N ALA A 55 -23.67 39.37 6.30
CA ALA A 55 -22.45 40.13 6.58
C ALA A 55 -21.17 39.30 6.37
N SER A 56 -20.11 39.96 5.91
CA SER A 56 -18.80 39.32 5.71
C SER A 56 -18.15 38.96 7.05
N LEU A 57 -17.61 37.76 7.14
CA LEU A 57 -16.87 37.25 8.30
C LEU A 57 -15.40 36.93 7.95
N ARG A 58 -14.93 37.34 6.76
CA ARG A 58 -13.59 36.99 6.26
C ARG A 58 -12.45 37.43 7.18
N ASP A 59 -12.60 38.60 7.80
CA ASP A 59 -11.60 39.23 8.65
C ASP A 59 -11.90 39.05 10.15
N VAL A 60 -12.97 38.33 10.48
CA VAL A 60 -13.37 38.07 11.86
C VAL A 60 -12.61 36.83 12.37
N LYS A 61 -11.90 36.99 13.49
CA LYS A 61 -11.19 35.86 14.13
C LYS A 61 -12.19 34.84 14.68
N PRO A 62 -11.92 33.52 14.54
CA PRO A 62 -12.78 32.50 15.09
C PRO A 62 -12.79 32.57 16.62
N PHE A 63 -13.97 32.49 17.22
CA PHE A 63 -14.13 32.38 18.67
C PHE A 63 -13.69 31.00 19.20
N LYS A 64 -13.96 29.93 18.43
CA LYS A 64 -13.58 28.55 18.73
C LYS A 64 -13.24 27.81 17.43
N VAL A 65 -12.32 26.86 17.52
CA VAL A 65 -12.05 25.89 16.44
C VAL A 65 -12.52 24.51 16.90
N ASP A 66 -13.43 23.90 16.15
CA ASP A 66 -13.81 22.49 16.31
C ASP A 66 -12.88 21.62 15.45
N VAL A 67 -12.35 20.53 16.01
CA VAL A 67 -11.31 19.70 15.37
C VAL A 67 -11.80 18.27 15.24
N ARG A 68 -11.78 17.77 14.01
CA ARG A 68 -12.01 16.35 13.67
C ARG A 68 -10.84 15.86 12.85
N GLN A 69 -10.43 14.61 13.10
CA GLN A 69 -9.35 13.96 12.35
C GLN A 69 -9.88 12.70 11.68
N VAL A 70 -9.47 12.50 10.44
CA VAL A 70 -9.76 11.30 9.63
C VAL A 70 -8.45 10.57 9.45
N PHE A 71 -8.41 9.30 9.86
CA PHE A 71 -7.29 8.39 9.61
C PHE A 71 -7.66 7.60 8.37
N ASP A 72 -6.96 7.87 7.28
CA ASP A 72 -7.21 7.22 6.00
C ASP A 72 -5.90 6.81 5.35
N LEU A 73 -5.99 5.92 4.37
CA LEU A 73 -4.87 5.57 3.52
C LEU A 73 -4.69 6.67 2.46
N PRO A 74 -3.44 7.09 2.19
CA PRO A 74 -3.19 7.93 1.03
C PRO A 74 -3.56 7.16 -0.26
N PRO A 75 -3.76 7.84 -1.39
CA PRO A 75 -3.89 7.17 -2.68
C PRO A 75 -2.71 6.20 -2.89
N VAL A 76 -3.02 4.94 -3.17
CA VAL A 76 -2.02 3.88 -3.31
C VAL A 76 -1.84 3.57 -4.79
N SER A 77 -0.63 3.79 -5.32
CA SER A 77 -0.28 3.49 -6.71
C SER A 77 1.16 3.00 -6.84
N ILE A 78 1.47 2.33 -7.95
CA ILE A 78 2.87 2.05 -8.30
C ILE A 78 3.49 3.31 -8.90
N GLU A 79 4.58 3.75 -8.28
CA GLU A 79 5.43 4.81 -8.80
C GLU A 79 6.49 4.20 -9.73
N VAL A 80 6.61 4.73 -10.95
CA VAL A 80 7.60 4.32 -11.95
C VAL A 80 8.64 5.43 -12.09
N THR A 81 9.88 5.13 -11.73
CA THR A 81 11.02 6.03 -11.93
C THR A 81 11.81 5.60 -13.16
N GLN A 82 11.89 6.48 -14.17
CA GLN A 82 12.75 6.28 -15.33
C GLN A 82 14.18 6.73 -14.98
N HIS A 83 15.14 5.83 -15.12
CA HIS A 83 16.55 6.15 -14.97
C HIS A 83 17.16 6.34 -16.36
N GLU A 84 17.64 7.54 -16.64
CA GLU A 84 18.35 7.86 -17.88
C GLU A 84 19.83 8.08 -17.58
N ARG A 85 20.68 7.70 -18.52
CA ARG A 85 22.09 8.06 -18.53
C ARG A 85 22.40 8.80 -19.82
N GLU A 86 23.25 9.81 -19.72
CA GLU A 86 23.81 10.43 -20.91
C GLU A 86 24.84 9.49 -21.54
N VAL A 87 24.88 9.50 -22.87
CA VAL A 87 25.96 8.89 -23.66
C VAL A 87 26.47 9.97 -24.61
N LYS A 88 27.74 10.35 -24.49
CA LYS A 88 28.34 11.45 -25.23
C LYS A 88 29.64 10.99 -25.89
N SER A 89 29.91 11.46 -27.11
CA SER A 89 31.23 11.32 -27.72
C SER A 89 32.10 12.52 -27.36
N CYS A 90 33.33 12.28 -26.91
CA CYS A 90 34.28 13.35 -26.63
C CYS A 90 34.69 14.03 -27.96
N PRO A 91 34.55 15.35 -28.11
CA PRO A 91 34.88 16.03 -29.37
C PRO A 91 36.39 16.00 -29.70
N HIS A 92 37.25 15.74 -28.70
CA HIS A 92 38.70 15.76 -28.88
C HIS A 92 39.29 14.39 -29.27
N CYS A 93 38.84 13.31 -28.61
CA CYS A 93 39.39 11.96 -28.82
C CYS A 93 38.36 10.95 -29.34
N GLN A 94 37.12 11.38 -29.57
CA GLN A 94 36.00 10.58 -30.09
C GLN A 94 35.61 9.37 -29.21
N CYS A 95 36.22 9.22 -28.02
CA CYS A 95 35.83 8.20 -27.05
C CYS A 95 34.39 8.45 -26.55
N VAL A 96 33.62 7.37 -26.46
CA VAL A 96 32.25 7.39 -25.92
C VAL A 96 32.32 7.34 -24.39
N GLN A 97 31.67 8.30 -23.75
CA GLN A 97 31.49 8.40 -22.31
C GLN A 97 30.04 8.18 -21.95
N GLN A 98 29.78 7.47 -20.85
CA GLN A 98 28.43 7.27 -20.35
C GLN A 98 28.41 7.33 -18.82
N ALA A 99 27.32 7.85 -18.25
CA ALA A 99 27.10 7.77 -16.81
C ALA A 99 26.75 6.33 -16.39
N GLU A 100 27.07 5.97 -15.15
CA GLU A 100 26.67 4.69 -14.57
C GLU A 100 25.27 4.77 -13.97
N PHE A 101 24.53 3.67 -14.05
CA PHE A 101 23.28 3.55 -13.30
C PHE A 101 23.57 3.26 -11.82
N PRO A 102 22.69 3.69 -10.90
CA PRO A 102 22.78 3.28 -9.50
C PRO A 102 22.80 1.74 -9.37
N PRO A 103 23.51 1.16 -8.37
CA PRO A 103 23.70 -0.30 -8.27
C PRO A 103 22.42 -1.14 -8.22
N HIS A 104 21.30 -0.55 -7.78
CA HIS A 104 20.02 -1.24 -7.68
C HIS A 104 19.23 -1.26 -8.99
N VAL A 105 19.63 -0.49 -10.01
CA VAL A 105 18.99 -0.45 -11.35
C VAL A 105 19.75 -1.41 -12.25
N THR A 106 19.36 -2.68 -12.24
CA THR A 106 20.12 -3.77 -12.86
C THR A 106 19.50 -4.28 -14.16
N ASN A 107 18.22 -4.02 -14.41
CA ASN A 107 17.50 -4.43 -15.61
C ASN A 107 16.83 -3.24 -16.29
N HIS A 108 16.57 -3.37 -17.59
CA HIS A 108 15.84 -2.35 -18.37
C HIS A 108 14.48 -1.97 -17.76
N VAL A 109 13.74 -2.96 -17.25
CA VAL A 109 12.50 -2.77 -16.51
C VAL A 109 12.51 -3.73 -15.32
N GLN A 110 12.24 -3.23 -14.13
CA GLN A 110 12.22 -4.03 -12.92
C GLN A 110 11.24 -3.50 -11.88
N TYR A 111 10.76 -4.41 -11.05
CA TYR A 111 10.01 -4.04 -9.86
C TYR A 111 10.97 -3.65 -8.73
N GLY A 112 10.63 -2.57 -8.03
CA GLY A 112 11.41 -2.06 -6.91
C GLY A 112 11.35 -2.95 -5.65
N PRO A 113 12.26 -2.70 -4.68
CA PRO A 113 12.37 -3.50 -3.46
C PRO A 113 11.12 -3.40 -2.57
N ARG A 114 10.45 -2.24 -2.51
CA ARG A 114 9.23 -2.05 -1.69
C ARG A 114 8.09 -2.97 -2.12
N LEU A 115 7.82 -3.06 -3.43
CA LEU A 115 6.78 -3.96 -3.96
C LEU A 115 7.15 -5.42 -3.74
N THR A 116 8.42 -5.77 -3.96
CA THR A 116 8.92 -7.14 -3.74
C THR A 116 8.75 -7.55 -2.28
N ALA A 117 9.10 -6.69 -1.32
CA ALA A 117 8.92 -6.94 0.11
C ALA A 117 7.44 -7.14 0.48
N LEU A 118 6.54 -6.31 -0.06
CA LEU A 118 5.10 -6.47 0.14
C LEU A 118 4.61 -7.84 -0.36
N VAL A 119 4.99 -8.23 -1.58
CA VAL A 119 4.64 -9.53 -2.18
C VAL A 119 5.15 -10.68 -1.32
N VAL A 120 6.40 -10.63 -0.88
CA VAL A 120 7.02 -11.65 -0.01
C VAL A 120 6.26 -11.76 1.32
N TYR A 121 5.97 -10.63 1.97
CA TYR A 121 5.22 -10.59 3.22
C TYR A 121 3.82 -11.18 3.07
N LEU A 122 3.06 -10.75 2.06
CA LEU A 122 1.70 -11.22 1.81
C LEU A 122 1.68 -12.72 1.46
N HIS A 123 2.69 -13.21 0.75
CA HIS A 123 2.75 -14.63 0.41
C HIS A 123 3.20 -15.51 1.59
N HIS A 124 4.26 -15.13 2.31
CA HIS A 124 4.84 -15.97 3.36
C HIS A 124 4.18 -15.81 4.72
N ILE A 125 3.83 -14.59 5.10
CA ILE A 125 3.27 -14.31 6.43
C ILE A 125 1.75 -14.38 6.39
N GLN A 126 1.12 -13.80 5.35
CA GLN A 126 -0.34 -13.82 5.21
C GLN A 126 -0.85 -15.05 4.42
N LEU A 127 0.06 -15.90 3.94
CA LEU A 127 -0.24 -17.17 3.25
C LEU A 127 -1.18 -17.02 2.04
N ILE A 128 -1.09 -15.89 1.35
CA ILE A 128 -1.94 -15.60 0.19
C ILE A 128 -1.42 -16.38 -1.04
N PRO A 129 -2.23 -17.27 -1.66
CA PRO A 129 -1.82 -17.99 -2.86
C PRO A 129 -1.58 -17.05 -4.04
N TYR A 130 -0.66 -17.42 -4.95
CA TYR A 130 -0.20 -16.53 -6.04
C TYR A 130 -1.32 -15.89 -6.86
N LYS A 131 -2.37 -16.64 -7.21
CA LYS A 131 -3.49 -16.07 -7.97
C LYS A 131 -4.20 -14.98 -7.18
N ARG A 132 -4.53 -15.23 -5.91
CA ARG A 132 -5.14 -14.22 -5.02
C ARG A 132 -4.20 -13.05 -4.75
N LEU A 133 -2.90 -13.29 -4.72
CA LEU A 133 -1.92 -12.23 -4.54
C LEU A 133 -1.88 -11.30 -5.76
N SER A 134 -1.88 -11.85 -6.97
CA SER A 134 -2.05 -11.09 -8.21
C SER A 134 -3.31 -10.23 -8.16
N ASP A 135 -4.45 -10.83 -7.83
CA ASP A 135 -5.73 -10.11 -7.76
C ASP A 135 -5.71 -9.01 -6.68
N THR A 136 -5.00 -9.26 -5.56
CA THR A 136 -4.83 -8.28 -4.48
C THR A 136 -3.99 -7.08 -4.93
N ILE A 137 -2.87 -7.32 -5.62
CA ILE A 137 -2.03 -6.24 -6.14
C ILE A 137 -2.80 -5.43 -7.19
N GLU A 138 -3.54 -6.10 -8.07
CA GLU A 138 -4.37 -5.42 -9.08
C GLU A 138 -5.47 -4.57 -8.43
N ALA A 139 -6.17 -5.09 -7.42
CA ALA A 139 -7.22 -4.35 -6.73
C ALA A 139 -6.70 -3.13 -5.94
N LEU A 140 -5.54 -3.24 -5.31
CA LEU A 140 -4.99 -2.18 -4.45
C LEU A 140 -4.16 -1.14 -5.21
N TYR A 141 -3.47 -1.57 -6.28
CA TYR A 141 -2.49 -0.75 -6.99
C TYR A 141 -2.85 -0.51 -8.45
N GLN A 142 -3.98 -1.05 -8.93
CA GLN A 142 -4.41 -0.99 -10.34
C GLN A 142 -3.34 -1.50 -11.30
N HIS A 143 -2.54 -2.46 -10.85
CA HIS A 143 -1.39 -2.99 -11.58
C HIS A 143 -1.39 -4.51 -11.60
N SER A 144 -1.39 -5.10 -12.79
CA SER A 144 -1.42 -6.55 -12.96
C SER A 144 -0.01 -7.15 -12.90
N VAL A 145 0.18 -8.19 -12.08
CA VAL A 145 1.46 -8.90 -11.95
C VAL A 145 1.23 -10.40 -12.13
N SER A 146 1.92 -10.99 -13.10
CA SER A 146 1.79 -12.42 -13.37
C SER A 146 2.22 -13.28 -12.17
N THR A 147 1.61 -14.45 -12.01
CA THR A 147 1.98 -15.41 -10.95
C THR A 147 3.45 -15.86 -11.06
N GLY A 148 3.99 -15.97 -12.28
CA GLY A 148 5.40 -16.28 -12.51
C GLY A 148 6.33 -15.16 -11.99
N THR A 149 5.98 -13.90 -12.21
CA THR A 149 6.71 -12.76 -11.65
C THR A 149 6.65 -12.77 -10.12
N LEU A 150 5.48 -13.03 -9.52
CA LEU A 150 5.33 -13.12 -8.08
C LEU A 150 6.20 -14.26 -7.49
N ALA A 151 6.24 -15.42 -8.14
CA ALA A 151 7.12 -16.51 -7.73
C ALA A 151 8.60 -16.12 -7.77
N ASN A 152 9.03 -15.38 -8.80
CA ASN A 152 10.40 -14.87 -8.89
C ASN A 152 10.72 -13.81 -7.82
N MET A 153 9.76 -12.95 -7.46
CA MET A 153 9.90 -12.03 -6.33
C MET A 153 10.09 -12.78 -5.02
N VAL A 154 9.23 -13.77 -4.76
CA VAL A 154 9.30 -14.61 -3.56
C VAL A 154 10.62 -15.39 -3.49
N LYS A 155 11.10 -15.94 -4.61
CA LYS A 155 12.37 -16.66 -4.65
C LYS A 155 13.56 -15.76 -4.27
N ARG A 156 13.64 -14.56 -4.85
CA ARG A 156 14.71 -13.59 -4.55
C ARG A 156 14.68 -13.07 -3.12
N GLY A 157 13.51 -12.95 -2.51
CA GLY A 157 13.37 -12.49 -1.12
C GLY A 157 13.79 -13.50 -0.05
N ARG A 158 14.16 -14.73 -0.45
CA ARG A 158 14.71 -15.77 0.43
C ARG A 158 16.24 -15.82 0.43
N GLU A 159 16.86 -15.11 -0.51
CA GLU A 159 18.32 -14.94 -0.65
C GLU A 159 18.77 -13.74 0.19
#